data_AF-A0A1E7F271-F1
#
_entry.id   AF-A0A1E7F271-F1
#
_cell.length_a   1.000
_cell.length_b   1.000
_cell.length_c   1.000
_cell.angle_alpha   90.00
_cell.angle_beta   90.00
_cell.angle_gamma   90.00
#
_symmetry.space_group_name_H-M   'P 1'
#
loop_
_entity.id
_entity.type
_entity.pdbx_description
1 polymer ?
#
loop_
_entity_poly.entity_id
_entity_poly.type
_entity_poly.pdbx_seq_one_letter_code
_entity_poly.pdbx_strand_id
1 'polypeptide(L)'
;MKHAKKAESLDDNTREENEDTEGDESSDDEESVVDSKDNEWTTKFNELREFRIVEGDCRVPYLTDIQNPNFHLGRWVRTQRVRKNKMESKKIAKLNHLGFWWGKNQPSPPSWDYNFEKLFAFNKNTGQCNIFIDRESPTPLAMWISIQRTEYKRFKKSQGSLLSLDQIQKLENIGLNWKGPKLRY
;
A
#
# COMPACT_ATOMS: atom_id res chain seq x y z
N MET A 1 12.94 30.62 60.48
CA MET A 1 12.78 31.98 59.95
C MET A 1 11.46 32.06 59.21
N LYS A 2 10.43 32.56 59.90
CA LYS A 2 9.16 33.03 59.32
C LYS A 2 9.30 34.55 59.23
N HIS A 3 8.76 35.20 58.20
CA HIS A 3 7.91 36.41 58.33
C HIS A 3 7.53 36.95 56.95
N ALA A 4 6.22 37.18 56.81
CA ALA A 4 5.53 37.86 55.73
C ALA A 4 5.60 39.39 55.87
N LYS A 5 5.28 40.09 54.77
CA LYS A 5 4.54 41.39 54.63
C LYS A 5 4.90 41.97 53.24
N LYS A 6 4.00 42.06 52.25
CA LYS A 6 2.83 42.95 52.04
C LYS A 6 3.18 44.45 51.92
N ALA A 7 2.94 45.01 50.74
CA ALA A 7 2.53 46.37 50.32
C ALA A 7 2.84 46.46 48.80
N GLU A 8 2.18 47.19 47.90
CA GLU A 8 1.23 48.31 47.97
C GLU A 8 0.59 48.48 46.57
N SER A 9 -0.47 49.28 46.49
CA SER A 9 -1.31 49.64 45.35
C SER A 9 -0.62 50.37 44.20
N LEU A 10 -1.27 50.44 43.04
CA LEU A 10 -1.55 51.69 42.30
C LEU A 10 -2.50 51.42 41.12
N ASP A 11 -3.47 52.33 40.98
CA ASP A 11 -4.45 52.46 39.91
C ASP A 11 -3.79 52.79 38.55
N ASP A 12 -4.50 52.53 37.44
CA ASP A 12 -5.04 53.59 36.54
C ASP A 12 -5.24 53.11 35.08
N ASN A 13 -6.43 53.40 34.58
CA ASN A 13 -6.80 53.84 33.22
C ASN A 13 -6.74 52.96 31.94
N THR A 14 -7.75 53.26 31.10
CA THR A 14 -7.81 53.23 29.61
C THR A 14 -8.33 51.92 29.01
N ARG A 15 -9.63 51.78 28.66
CA ARG A 15 -10.45 52.41 27.59
C ARG A 15 -10.26 51.71 26.23
N GLU A 16 -11.39 51.59 25.52
CA GLU A 16 -11.57 51.21 24.11
C GLU A 16 -11.36 49.73 23.78
N GLU A 17 -12.07 49.10 22.86
CA GLU A 17 -13.33 49.29 22.12
C GLU A 17 -13.39 48.02 21.24
N ASN A 18 -14.59 47.57 20.88
CA ASN A 18 -14.96 46.83 19.66
C ASN A 18 -14.15 45.57 19.25
N GLU A 19 -14.83 44.44 19.05
CA GLU A 19 -15.07 43.95 17.68
C GLU A 19 -15.90 42.67 17.73
N ASP A 20 -16.92 42.67 16.87
CA ASP A 20 -17.78 41.55 16.57
C ASP A 20 -16.98 40.34 16.08
N THR A 21 -17.30 39.17 16.59
CA THR A 21 -17.03 37.93 15.85
C THR A 21 -18.25 37.04 16.00
N GLU A 22 -19.18 37.22 15.06
CA GLU A 22 -20.23 36.25 14.76
C GLU A 22 -19.56 34.88 14.57
N GLY A 23 -20.00 33.92 15.39
CA GLY A 23 -19.66 32.52 15.21
C GLY A 23 -20.38 32.00 13.98
N ASP A 24 -19.64 31.88 12.88
CA ASP A 24 -20.07 31.08 11.74
C ASP A 24 -19.73 29.61 12.03
N GLU A 25 -20.72 28.90 12.54
CA GLU A 25 -20.79 27.44 12.56
C GLU A 25 -20.83 26.91 11.13
N SER A 26 -19.65 26.69 10.54
CA SER A 26 -19.46 25.80 9.40
C SER A 26 -18.71 24.57 9.91
N SER A 27 -19.46 23.67 10.54
CA SER A 27 -19.06 22.27 10.74
C SER A 27 -19.20 21.58 9.39
N ASP A 28 -18.20 21.75 8.53
CA ASP A 28 -18.02 20.87 7.37
C ASP A 28 -17.53 19.51 7.89
N ASP A 29 -18.47 18.75 8.45
CA ASP A 29 -18.39 17.30 8.53
C ASP A 29 -18.39 16.74 7.10
N GLU A 30 -17.22 16.82 6.43
CA GLU A 30 -16.90 15.93 5.31
C GLU A 30 -16.78 14.50 5.85
N GLU A 31 -17.94 13.90 6.15
CA GLU A 31 -18.06 12.48 6.36
C GLU A 31 -17.76 11.79 5.03
N SER A 32 -16.48 11.46 4.87
CA SER A 32 -15.91 10.63 3.81
C SER A 32 -16.68 9.31 3.72
N VAL A 33 -17.68 9.29 2.83
CA VAL A 33 -18.36 8.08 2.37
C VAL A 33 -17.37 7.27 1.54
N VAL A 34 -16.44 6.59 2.20
CA VAL A 34 -15.65 5.52 1.59
C VAL A 34 -16.61 4.41 1.19
N ASP A 35 -16.88 4.34 -0.12
CA ASP A 35 -17.79 3.42 -0.78
C ASP A 35 -17.65 1.98 -0.25
N SER A 36 -18.72 1.47 0.37
CA SER A 36 -18.79 0.15 1.01
C SER A 36 -18.29 -1.00 0.11
N LYS A 37 -18.38 -0.85 -1.21
CA LYS A 37 -17.88 -1.82 -2.20
C LYS A 37 -16.35 -1.87 -2.28
N ASP A 38 -15.67 -0.75 -2.05
CA ASP A 38 -14.20 -0.70 -2.04
C ASP A 38 -13.64 -1.35 -0.77
N ASN A 39 -14.38 -1.29 0.33
CA ASN A 39 -14.06 -2.04 1.55
C ASN A 39 -14.17 -3.55 1.32
N GLU A 40 -15.23 -4.04 0.68
CA GLU A 40 -15.40 -5.47 0.39
C GLU A 40 -14.30 -6.00 -0.57
N TRP A 41 -13.99 -5.27 -1.64
CA TRP A 41 -12.92 -5.66 -2.56
C TRP A 41 -11.57 -5.71 -1.86
N THR A 42 -11.29 -4.72 -1.01
CA THR A 42 -10.03 -4.64 -0.26
C THR A 42 -9.89 -5.79 0.74
N THR A 43 -10.98 -6.16 1.43
CA THR A 43 -11.01 -7.33 2.32
C THR A 43 -10.71 -8.61 1.57
N LYS A 44 -11.38 -8.88 0.43
CA LYS A 44 -11.10 -10.07 -0.39
C LYS A 44 -9.71 -10.08 -1.02
N PHE A 45 -9.18 -8.91 -1.37
CA PHE A 45 -7.80 -8.79 -1.80
C PHE A 45 -6.80 -9.18 -0.69
N ASN A 46 -7.07 -8.78 0.56
CA ASN A 46 -6.24 -9.17 1.70
C ASN A 46 -6.34 -10.66 2.00
N GLU A 47 -7.54 -11.26 1.94
CA GLU A 47 -7.72 -12.72 2.05
C GLU A 47 -6.91 -13.47 0.97
N LEU A 48 -6.93 -13.00 -0.28
CA LEU A 48 -6.12 -13.60 -1.36
C LEU A 48 -4.61 -13.50 -1.07
N ARG A 49 -4.19 -12.40 -0.43
CA ARG A 49 -2.80 -12.20 -0.06
C ARG A 49 -2.36 -13.15 1.05
N GLU A 50 -3.20 -13.36 2.06
CA GLU A 50 -2.96 -14.33 3.11
C GLU A 50 -2.91 -15.76 2.55
N PHE A 51 -3.84 -16.09 1.66
CA PHE A 51 -3.81 -17.35 0.92
C PHE A 51 -2.47 -17.55 0.21
N ARG A 52 -1.96 -16.53 -0.49
CA ARG A 52 -0.66 -16.59 -1.15
C ARG A 52 0.50 -16.82 -0.18
N ILE A 53 0.46 -16.26 1.03
CA ILE A 53 1.49 -16.47 2.04
C ILE A 53 1.55 -17.95 2.45
N VAL A 54 0.39 -18.58 2.60
CA VAL A 54 0.27 -19.98 3.05
C VAL A 54 0.56 -20.97 1.92
N GLU A 55 -0.05 -20.76 0.75
CA GLU A 55 -0.05 -21.71 -0.37
C GLU A 55 1.06 -21.42 -1.42
N GLY A 56 1.71 -20.25 -1.33
CA GLY A 56 2.79 -19.82 -2.23
C GLY A 56 2.33 -19.20 -3.55
N ASP A 57 1.06 -19.38 -3.95
CA ASP A 57 0.49 -18.78 -5.16
C ASP A 57 -0.96 -18.27 -4.96
N CYS A 58 -1.52 -17.63 -6.00
CA CYS A 58 -2.90 -17.11 -5.99
C CYS A 58 -3.90 -18.05 -6.69
N ARG A 59 -3.60 -19.34 -6.83
CA ARG A 59 -4.46 -20.32 -7.53
C ARG A 59 -5.49 -20.90 -6.57
N VAL A 60 -6.38 -20.03 -6.09
CA VAL A 60 -7.48 -20.45 -5.23
C VAL A 60 -8.42 -21.40 -6.02
N PRO A 61 -8.67 -22.62 -5.52
CA PRO A 61 -9.60 -23.56 -6.16
C PRO A 61 -11.01 -22.99 -6.25
N TYR A 62 -11.73 -23.35 -7.32
CA TYR A 62 -13.18 -23.09 -7.39
C TYR A 62 -13.91 -24.24 -6.70
N LEU A 63 -14.42 -23.99 -5.50
CA LEU A 63 -15.04 -25.01 -4.65
C LEU A 63 -16.57 -24.95 -4.72
N THR A 64 -17.19 -26.12 -4.54
CA THR A 64 -18.66 -26.27 -4.41
C THR A 64 -19.10 -26.41 -2.96
N ASP A 65 -18.21 -26.87 -2.08
CA ASP A 65 -18.47 -26.98 -0.64
C ASP A 65 -18.41 -25.61 0.03
N ILE A 66 -19.54 -25.17 0.56
CA ILE A 66 -19.71 -23.87 1.24
C ILE A 66 -19.02 -23.84 2.61
N GLN A 67 -18.80 -25.00 3.24
CA GLN A 67 -18.14 -25.08 4.54
C GLN A 67 -16.63 -24.85 4.45
N ASN A 68 -16.05 -24.92 3.24
CA ASN A 68 -14.63 -24.65 3.06
C ASN A 68 -14.34 -23.14 3.23
N PRO A 69 -13.34 -22.75 4.05
CA PRO A 69 -13.03 -21.35 4.29
C PRO A 69 -12.64 -20.58 3.01
N ASN A 70 -12.09 -21.27 2.01
CA ASN A 70 -11.69 -20.66 0.73
C ASN A 70 -12.83 -20.59 -0.31
N PHE A 71 -14.04 -21.08 0.01
CA PHE A 71 -15.17 -21.12 -0.92
C PHE A 71 -15.51 -19.73 -1.49
N HIS A 72 -15.66 -18.74 -0.61
CA HIS A 72 -15.98 -17.38 -1.00
C HIS A 72 -14.84 -16.71 -1.78
N LEU A 73 -13.60 -16.97 -1.36
CA LEU A 73 -12.41 -16.45 -2.03
C LEU A 73 -12.26 -17.00 -3.45
N GLY A 74 -12.48 -18.30 -3.67
CA GLY A 74 -12.45 -18.94 -4.98
C GLY A 74 -13.48 -18.37 -5.96
N ARG A 75 -14.70 -18.06 -5.47
CA ARG A 75 -15.73 -17.36 -6.25
C ARG A 75 -15.30 -15.93 -6.59
N TRP A 76 -14.75 -15.19 -5.63
CA TRP A 76 -14.28 -13.84 -5.86
C TRP A 76 -13.14 -13.79 -6.89
N VAL A 77 -12.18 -14.71 -6.81
CA VAL A 77 -11.09 -14.89 -7.80
C VAL A 77 -11.65 -15.14 -9.20
N ARG A 78 -12.65 -16.02 -9.33
CA ARG A 78 -13.34 -16.24 -10.62
C ARG A 78 -14.00 -14.96 -11.13
N THR A 79 -14.68 -14.21 -10.27
CA THR A 79 -15.29 -12.92 -10.62
C THR A 79 -14.26 -11.91 -11.11
N GLN A 80 -13.08 -11.84 -10.49
CA GLN A 80 -12.01 -10.95 -10.95
C GLN A 80 -11.62 -11.31 -12.39
N ARG A 81 -11.40 -12.59 -12.69
CA ARG A 81 -11.04 -13.06 -14.04
C ARG A 81 -12.07 -12.68 -15.10
N VAL A 82 -13.36 -12.83 -14.81
CA VAL A 82 -14.45 -12.47 -15.73
C VAL A 82 -14.56 -10.96 -15.92
N ARG A 83 -14.35 -10.19 -14.85
CA ARG A 83 -14.51 -8.72 -14.86
C ARG A 83 -13.25 -7.95 -15.22
N LYS A 84 -12.15 -8.61 -15.61
CA LYS A 84 -10.86 -7.96 -15.92
C LYS A 84 -11.02 -6.71 -16.80
N ASN A 85 -11.77 -6.81 -17.90
CA ASN A 85 -11.94 -5.70 -18.86
C ASN A 85 -12.88 -4.58 -18.37
N LYS A 86 -13.60 -4.81 -17.27
CA LYS A 86 -14.53 -3.85 -16.64
C LYS A 86 -14.00 -3.37 -15.28
N MET A 87 -12.79 -3.76 -14.91
CA MET A 87 -12.17 -3.45 -13.62
C MET A 87 -11.29 -2.22 -13.77
N GLU A 88 -11.27 -1.39 -12.72
CA GLU A 88 -10.32 -0.28 -12.64
C GLU A 88 -8.87 -0.76 -12.78
N SER A 89 -8.08 0.00 -13.53
CA SER A 89 -6.65 -0.26 -13.75
C SER A 89 -5.87 -0.43 -12.44
N LYS A 90 -6.23 0.32 -11.38
CA LYS A 90 -5.63 0.20 -10.04
C LYS A 90 -5.86 -1.17 -9.40
N LYS A 91 -7.07 -1.74 -9.53
CA LYS A 91 -7.41 -3.07 -9.00
C LYS A 91 -6.71 -4.19 -9.78
N ILE A 92 -6.62 -4.05 -11.11
CA ILE A 92 -5.84 -4.95 -11.97
C ILE A 92 -4.36 -4.91 -11.58
N ALA A 93 -3.80 -3.71 -11.37
CA ALA A 93 -2.41 -3.53 -10.94
C ALA A 93 -2.16 -4.22 -9.60
N LYS A 94 -3.00 -4.00 -8.58
CA LYS A 94 -2.91 -4.69 -7.28
C LYS A 94 -2.91 -6.23 -7.41
N LEU A 95 -3.80 -6.80 -8.23
CA LEU A 95 -3.85 -8.24 -8.47
C LEU A 95 -2.60 -8.74 -9.21
N ASN A 96 -2.17 -8.04 -10.26
CA ASN A 96 -0.90 -8.33 -10.95
C ASN A 96 0.28 -8.30 -9.98
N HIS A 97 0.32 -7.32 -9.07
CA HIS A 97 1.35 -7.18 -8.06
C HIS A 97 1.38 -8.36 -7.10
N LEU A 98 0.23 -8.95 -6.82
CA LEU A 98 0.13 -10.15 -5.99
C LEU A 98 0.56 -11.42 -6.74
N GLY A 99 0.86 -11.36 -8.04
CA GLY A 99 1.12 -12.55 -8.86
C GLY A 99 -0.17 -13.27 -9.25
N PHE A 100 -1.28 -12.54 -9.34
CA PHE A 100 -2.57 -13.11 -9.73
C PHE A 100 -2.55 -13.63 -11.16
N TRP A 101 -2.96 -14.89 -11.34
CA TRP A 101 -3.05 -15.51 -12.64
C TRP A 101 -4.45 -15.33 -13.26
N TRP A 102 -4.51 -14.58 -14.37
CA TRP A 102 -5.76 -14.21 -15.03
C TRP A 102 -6.38 -15.33 -15.91
N GLY A 103 -5.60 -16.32 -16.35
CA GLY A 103 -6.13 -17.44 -17.12
C GLY A 103 -5.09 -18.19 -17.95
N LYS A 104 -5.54 -19.31 -18.55
CA LYS A 104 -4.71 -20.31 -19.25
C LYS A 104 -3.94 -19.76 -20.46
N ASN A 105 -4.45 -18.71 -21.09
CA ASN A 105 -3.84 -18.11 -22.29
C ASN A 105 -2.85 -16.99 -21.95
N GLN A 106 -2.54 -16.76 -20.66
CA GLN A 106 -1.51 -15.81 -20.26
C GLN A 106 -0.35 -16.54 -19.62
N PRO A 107 0.90 -16.14 -19.93
CA PRO A 107 2.05 -16.65 -19.22
C PRO A 107 1.86 -16.38 -17.73
N SER A 108 2.32 -17.32 -16.90
CA SER A 108 2.34 -17.12 -15.45
C SER A 108 3.03 -15.80 -15.15
N PRO A 109 2.52 -14.99 -14.20
CA PRO A 109 3.28 -13.84 -13.74
C PRO A 109 4.69 -14.31 -13.32
N PRO A 110 5.73 -13.52 -13.63
CA PRO A 110 7.08 -13.94 -13.32
C PRO A 110 7.27 -14.09 -11.81
N SER A 111 8.03 -15.10 -11.41
CA SER A 111 8.33 -15.34 -9.99
C SER A 111 9.13 -14.18 -9.39
N TRP A 112 9.22 -14.17 -8.06
CA TRP A 112 10.10 -13.23 -7.36
C TRP A 112 11.54 -13.36 -7.85
N ASP A 113 12.06 -14.59 -7.94
CA ASP A 113 13.44 -14.86 -8.37
C ASP A 113 13.71 -14.40 -9.80
N TYR A 114 12.77 -14.60 -10.73
CA TYR A 114 12.91 -14.11 -12.10
C TYR A 114 13.06 -12.58 -12.16
N ASN A 115 12.25 -11.85 -11.39
CA ASN A 115 12.34 -10.39 -11.36
C ASN A 115 13.62 -9.92 -10.64
N PHE A 116 14.04 -10.64 -9.60
CA PHE A 116 15.30 -10.40 -8.91
C PHE A 116 16.49 -10.60 -9.85
N GLU A 117 16.54 -11.68 -10.62
CA GLU A 117 17.59 -11.92 -11.63
C GLU A 117 17.64 -10.82 -12.68
N LYS A 118 16.48 -10.35 -13.15
CA LYS A 118 16.41 -9.19 -14.05
C LYS A 118 16.98 -7.92 -13.41
N LEU A 119 16.65 -7.66 -12.16
CA LEU A 119 17.18 -6.51 -11.43
C LEU A 119 18.70 -6.64 -11.22
N PHE A 120 19.17 -7.84 -10.86
CA PHE A 120 20.58 -8.13 -10.67
C PHE A 120 21.38 -7.92 -11.96
N ALA A 121 20.89 -8.43 -13.09
CA ALA A 121 21.50 -8.20 -14.39
C ALA A 121 21.48 -6.72 -14.79
N PHE A 122 20.37 -6.01 -14.53
CA PHE A 122 20.28 -4.57 -14.78
C PHE A 122 21.30 -3.78 -13.94
N ASN A 123 21.44 -4.12 -12.66
CA ASN A 123 22.45 -3.51 -11.78
C ASN A 123 23.87 -3.78 -12.27
N LYS A 124 24.18 -5.03 -12.65
CA LYS A 124 25.50 -5.39 -13.16
C LYS A 124 25.89 -4.58 -14.41
N ASN A 125 24.91 -4.27 -15.27
CA ASN A 125 25.16 -3.54 -16.51
C ASN A 125 25.20 -2.01 -16.33
N THR A 126 24.42 -1.46 -15.40
CA THR A 126 24.25 0.00 -15.26
C THR A 126 24.90 0.60 -14.01
N GLY A 127 25.27 -0.24 -13.05
CA GLY A 127 25.65 0.16 -11.69
C GLY A 127 24.49 0.74 -10.87
N GLN A 128 23.24 0.65 -11.38
CA GLN A 128 22.07 1.26 -10.76
C GLN A 128 21.00 0.20 -10.45
N CYS A 129 20.53 0.18 -9.20
CA CYS A 129 19.38 -0.62 -8.77
C CYS A 129 18.07 0.17 -8.65
N ASN A 130 18.14 1.50 -8.67
CA ASN A 130 16.99 2.35 -8.38
C ASN A 130 16.34 2.82 -9.68
N ILE A 131 15.47 1.99 -10.23
CA ILE A 131 14.68 2.33 -11.40
C ILE A 131 13.57 3.29 -10.99
N PHE A 132 13.45 4.41 -11.71
CA PHE A 132 12.36 5.35 -11.55
C PHE A 132 11.07 4.77 -12.14
N ILE A 133 9.94 5.02 -11.47
CA ILE A 133 8.64 4.67 -12.00
C ILE A 133 8.20 5.86 -12.85
N ASP A 134 8.23 5.68 -14.16
CA ASP A 134 7.55 6.57 -15.09
C ASP A 134 6.03 6.42 -14.86
N ARG A 135 5.34 7.55 -14.66
CA ARG A 135 3.89 7.55 -14.40
C ARG A 135 3.09 7.26 -15.65
N GLU A 136 3.60 7.62 -16.82
CA GLU A 136 2.92 7.45 -18.11
C GLU A 136 3.23 6.07 -18.70
N SER A 137 4.45 5.57 -18.49
CA SER A 137 4.89 4.28 -19.01
C SER A 137 5.75 3.48 -18.01
N PRO A 138 5.16 2.99 -16.90
CA PRO A 138 5.90 2.27 -15.88
C PRO A 138 6.40 0.92 -16.41
N THR A 139 7.72 0.70 -16.37
CA THR A 139 8.28 -0.60 -16.76
C THR A 139 7.87 -1.71 -15.77
N PRO A 140 7.73 -2.97 -16.22
CA PRO A 140 7.41 -4.08 -15.33
C PRO A 140 8.38 -4.22 -14.14
N LEU A 141 9.67 -3.95 -14.36
CA LEU A 141 10.69 -4.02 -13.32
C LEU A 141 10.59 -2.85 -12.32
N ALA A 142 10.31 -1.62 -12.79
CA ALA A 142 10.06 -0.48 -11.91
C ALA A 142 8.80 -0.69 -11.04
N MET A 143 7.74 -1.25 -11.63
CA MET A 143 6.56 -1.67 -10.88
C MET A 143 6.91 -2.71 -9.83
N TRP A 144 7.68 -3.74 -10.20
CA TRP A 144 8.08 -4.79 -9.27
C TRP A 144 8.88 -4.24 -8.09
N ILE A 145 9.81 -3.31 -8.31
CA ILE A 145 10.57 -2.61 -7.25
C ILE A 145 9.62 -1.83 -6.32
N SER A 146 8.61 -1.15 -6.87
CA SER A 146 7.61 -0.42 -6.08
C SER A 146 6.87 -1.34 -5.10
N ILE A 147 6.54 -2.55 -5.55
CA ILE A 147 5.92 -3.59 -4.72
C ILE A 147 6.89 -3.97 -3.60
N GLN A 148 8.16 -4.25 -3.92
CA GLN A 148 9.15 -4.63 -2.91
C GLN A 148 9.26 -3.55 -1.83
N ARG A 149 9.28 -2.27 -2.21
CA ARG A 149 9.28 -1.15 -1.25
C ARG A 149 8.01 -1.10 -0.40
N THR A 150 6.86 -1.41 -0.98
CA THR A 150 5.57 -1.44 -0.26
C THR A 150 5.54 -2.61 0.73
N GLU A 151 5.95 -3.79 0.30
CA GLU A 151 6.04 -4.98 1.15
C GLU A 151 7.10 -4.82 2.25
N TYR A 152 8.20 -4.10 2.00
CA TYR A 152 9.19 -3.77 3.02
C TYR A 152 8.65 -2.79 4.07
N LYS A 153 7.87 -1.78 3.65
CA LYS A 153 7.17 -0.90 4.61
C LYS A 153 6.22 -1.69 5.51
N ARG A 154 5.52 -2.68 4.96
CA ARG A 154 4.65 -3.57 5.74
C ARG A 154 5.43 -4.48 6.67
N PHE A 155 6.56 -5.01 6.19
CA PHE A 155 7.51 -5.79 7.00
C PHE A 155 7.97 -4.98 8.22
N LYS A 156 8.40 -3.73 8.01
CA LYS A 156 8.81 -2.82 9.09
C LYS A 156 7.71 -2.50 10.09
N LYS A 157 6.44 -2.52 9.67
CA LYS A 157 5.27 -2.29 10.53
C LYS A 157 4.69 -3.58 11.12
N SER A 158 5.32 -4.73 10.90
CA SER A 158 4.81 -6.05 11.31
C SER A 158 3.39 -6.36 10.81
N GLN A 159 2.97 -5.79 9.68
CA GLN A 159 1.60 -5.94 9.14
C GLN A 159 1.43 -7.18 8.25
N GLY A 160 2.29 -8.19 8.42
CA GLY A 160 2.47 -9.32 7.50
C GLY A 160 3.06 -8.85 6.18
N SER A 161 4.19 -9.40 5.75
CA SER A 161 4.84 -9.08 4.46
C SER A 161 4.91 -10.31 3.58
N LEU A 162 4.87 -10.10 2.26
CA LEU A 162 5.19 -11.13 1.29
C LEU A 162 6.70 -11.29 1.08
N LEU A 163 7.50 -10.37 1.62
CA LEU A 163 8.96 -10.45 1.59
C LEU A 163 9.47 -11.32 2.74
N SER A 164 10.28 -12.33 2.39
CA SER A 164 11.09 -13.05 3.38
C SER A 164 12.33 -12.25 3.77
N LEU A 165 12.95 -12.59 4.91
CA LEU A 165 14.23 -12.00 5.33
C LEU A 165 15.33 -12.20 4.26
N ASP A 166 15.39 -13.39 3.65
CA ASP A 166 16.33 -13.68 2.56
C ASP A 166 16.11 -12.78 1.34
N GLN A 167 14.85 -12.56 0.94
CA GLN A 167 14.51 -11.66 -0.17
C GLN A 167 14.89 -10.21 0.13
N ILE A 168 14.71 -9.76 1.38
CA ILE A 168 15.16 -8.43 1.83
C ILE A 168 16.68 -8.33 1.73
N GLN A 169 17.39 -9.31 2.28
CA GLN A 169 18.86 -9.36 2.25
C GLN A 169 19.40 -9.34 0.82
N LYS A 170 18.82 -10.12 -0.09
CA LYS A 170 19.16 -10.13 -1.52
C LYS A 170 19.02 -8.76 -2.16
N LEU A 171 17.93 -8.04 -1.87
CA LEU A 171 17.68 -6.69 -2.40
C LEU A 171 18.61 -5.64 -1.78
N GLU A 172 18.96 -5.77 -0.50
CA GLU A 172 19.93 -4.90 0.16
C GLU A 172 21.35 -5.10 -0.37
N ASN A 173 21.76 -6.35 -0.63
CA ASN A 173 23.09 -6.68 -1.15
C ASN A 173 23.36 -6.09 -2.54
N ILE A 174 22.32 -5.90 -3.36
CA ILE A 174 22.44 -5.24 -4.66
C ILE A 174 22.35 -3.71 -4.55
N GLY A 175 22.07 -3.15 -3.36
CA GLY A 175 21.99 -1.72 -3.12
C GLY A 175 20.61 -1.10 -3.42
N LEU A 176 19.52 -1.88 -3.34
CA LEU A 176 18.18 -1.33 -3.50
C LEU A 176 17.87 -0.35 -2.37
N ASN A 177 17.48 0.89 -2.71
CA ASN A 177 17.02 1.86 -1.73
C ASN A 177 15.52 1.69 -1.45
N TRP A 178 15.18 1.33 -0.22
CA TRP A 178 13.80 1.15 0.25
C TRP A 178 12.98 2.43 0.35
N LYS A 179 13.63 3.60 0.54
CA LYS A 179 12.95 4.90 0.61
C LYS A 179 12.46 5.38 -0.77
N GLY A 180 12.98 4.78 -1.84
CA GLY A 180 12.67 5.10 -3.23
C GLY A 180 13.23 6.45 -3.69
N PRO A 181 13.50 6.62 -4.99
CA PRO A 181 13.89 7.92 -5.52
C PRO A 181 12.67 8.85 -5.58
N LYS A 182 12.90 10.16 -5.40
CA LYS A 182 11.90 11.19 -5.63
C LYS A 182 11.41 11.10 -7.09
N LEU A 183 10.11 11.27 -7.30
CA LEU A 183 9.52 11.34 -8.65
C LEU A 183 10.24 12.43 -9.44
N ARG A 184 10.63 12.14 -10.69
CA ARG A 184 11.03 13.19 -11.63
C ARG A 184 9.74 13.77 -12.20
N TYR A 185 9.58 15.08 -12.02
CA TYR A 185 8.51 15.87 -12.62
C TYR A 185 8.89 16.27 -14.04
#